data_AF-A0A017TCC1-F1
#
_entry.id   AF-A0A017TCC1-F1
#
_cell.length_a   1.000
_cell.length_b   1.000
_cell.length_c   1.000
_cell.angle_alpha   90.00
_cell.angle_beta   90.00
_cell.angle_gamma   90.00
#
_symmetry.space_group_name_H-M   'P 1'
#
loop_
_entity.id
_entity.type
_entity.pdbx_description
1 polymer ?
#
loop_
_entity_poly.entity_id
_entity_poly.type
_entity_poly.pdbx_seq_one_letter_code
_entity_poly.pdbx_strand_id
1 'polypeptide(L)'
;MRTAALPHLAPRATRKSLASLASLASLASLASLLKAAALSVSAALGLLACDEPLQPYAFYAQRYDRLGDCLGPSEVVDVLNGPEPEPCDTPRCWRSALDEIFVTTTACVAPPDFVDETDDPASSVCVSALQALDDGVSCDG
;
A
#
# COMPACT_ATOMS: atom_id res chain seq x y z
N MET A 1 27.54 24.51 92.75
CA MET A 1 26.23 25.19 92.61
C MET A 1 25.28 24.29 91.85
N ARG A 2 24.12 24.02 92.46
CA ARG A 2 22.79 23.61 91.94
C ARG A 2 22.73 22.40 90.98
N THR A 3 22.34 21.19 91.40
CA THR A 3 21.02 20.64 91.82
C THR A 3 19.96 20.49 90.72
N ALA A 4 19.32 19.31 90.80
CA ALA A 4 17.97 18.94 90.35
C ALA A 4 17.85 18.47 88.88
N ALA A 5 17.02 17.50 88.51
CA ALA A 5 16.24 16.47 89.21
C ALA A 5 15.68 15.49 88.15
N LEU A 6 15.35 14.28 88.61
CA LEU A 6 14.50 13.18 88.07
C LEU A 6 13.17 13.61 87.38
N PRO A 7 12.25 12.71 86.94
CA PRO A 7 12.31 11.36 86.33
C PRO A 7 11.28 11.21 85.15
N HIS A 8 10.93 9.94 84.81
CA HIS A 8 9.64 9.44 84.26
C HIS A 8 9.46 9.25 82.73
N LEU A 9 9.38 7.97 82.32
CA LEU A 9 8.25 7.27 81.66
C LEU A 9 8.70 6.27 80.58
N ALA A 10 8.27 5.01 80.75
CA ALA A 10 8.29 3.95 79.75
C ALA A 10 7.27 4.25 78.62
N PRO A 11 7.31 3.58 77.44
CA PRO A 11 6.58 2.31 77.33
C PRO A 11 7.15 1.25 76.34
N ARG A 12 6.66 0.02 76.53
CA ARG A 12 6.59 -1.07 75.55
C ARG A 12 5.91 -0.62 74.25
N ALA A 13 6.47 -1.01 73.10
CA ALA A 13 5.74 -1.15 71.83
C ALA A 13 6.27 -2.41 71.12
N THR A 14 5.58 -3.54 71.29
CA THR A 14 4.63 -4.15 70.34
C THR A 14 5.26 -4.82 69.12
N ARG A 15 5.17 -6.16 69.17
CA ARG A 15 5.16 -7.12 68.06
C ARG A 15 4.38 -6.61 66.83
N LYS A 16 4.69 -7.25 65.71
CA LYS A 16 3.90 -7.45 64.48
C LYS A 16 4.24 -6.49 63.34
N SER A 17 5.12 -6.93 62.45
CA SER A 17 4.81 -7.02 61.01
C SER A 17 6.06 -7.44 60.23
N LEU A 18 6.37 -8.74 60.23
CA LEU A 18 7.36 -9.31 59.31
C LEU A 18 6.70 -10.08 58.14
N ALA A 19 5.37 -10.02 58.01
CA ALA A 19 4.64 -10.82 57.03
C ALA A 19 4.26 -10.08 55.73
N SER A 20 4.59 -8.79 55.57
CA SER A 20 4.15 -8.00 54.41
C SER A 20 5.22 -7.77 53.33
N LEU A 21 6.49 -8.08 53.56
CA LEU A 21 7.57 -7.74 52.62
C LEU A 21 7.90 -8.84 51.61
N ALA A 22 7.49 -10.09 51.85
CA ALA A 22 7.77 -11.20 50.93
C ALA A 22 6.87 -11.19 49.67
N SER A 23 5.69 -10.58 49.72
CA SER A 23 4.74 -10.58 48.58
C SER A 23 5.01 -9.51 47.52
N LEU A 24 5.73 -8.43 47.84
CA LEU A 24 5.94 -7.31 46.91
C LEU A 24 7.14 -7.51 45.97
N ALA A 25 8.15 -8.28 46.37
CA ALA A 25 9.33 -8.54 45.56
C ALA A 25 9.02 -9.45 44.34
N SER A 26 8.10 -10.39 44.48
CA SER A 26 7.73 -11.32 43.40
C SER A 26 6.95 -10.66 42.26
N LEU A 27 6.11 -9.66 42.55
CA LEU A 27 5.29 -8.98 41.55
C LEU A 27 6.08 -7.97 40.70
N ALA A 28 7.09 -7.30 41.29
CA ALA A 28 7.94 -6.37 40.56
C ALA A 28 8.88 -7.06 39.55
N SER A 29 9.24 -8.32 39.82
CA SER A 29 10.12 -9.13 38.95
C SER A 29 9.40 -9.58 37.66
N LEU A 30 8.13 -9.98 37.75
CA LEU A 30 7.31 -10.38 36.60
C LEU A 30 7.00 -9.19 35.66
N ALA A 31 6.74 -8.00 36.21
CA ALA A 31 6.43 -6.81 35.42
C ALA A 31 7.62 -6.31 34.58
N SER A 32 8.86 -6.49 35.05
CA SER A 32 10.06 -6.12 34.29
C SER A 32 10.35 -7.08 33.14
N LEU A 33 10.07 -8.38 33.31
CA LEU A 33 10.21 -9.39 32.24
C LEU A 33 9.17 -9.21 31.13
N LEU A 34 7.93 -8.85 31.48
CA LEU A 34 6.86 -8.58 30.50
C LEU A 34 7.14 -7.36 29.62
N LYS A 35 7.75 -6.30 30.15
CA LYS A 35 8.09 -5.08 29.38
C LYS A 35 9.23 -5.30 28.39
N ALA A 36 10.23 -6.10 28.74
CA ALA A 36 11.37 -6.38 27.87
C ALA A 36 10.99 -7.25 26.67
N ALA A 37 10.04 -8.19 26.85
CA ALA A 37 9.56 -9.03 25.75
C ALA A 37 8.78 -8.23 24.69
N ALA A 38 7.97 -7.25 25.11
CA ALA A 38 7.11 -6.48 24.21
C ALA A 38 7.87 -5.58 23.22
N LEU A 39 9.08 -5.10 23.55
CA LEU A 39 9.87 -4.25 22.65
C LEU A 39 10.57 -5.05 21.54
N SER A 40 10.84 -6.34 21.75
CA SER A 40 11.58 -7.16 20.78
C SER A 40 10.73 -7.70 19.63
N VAL A 41 9.41 -7.81 19.83
CA VAL A 41 8.49 -8.38 18.84
C VAL A 41 8.21 -7.39 17.70
N SER A 42 8.15 -6.08 17.98
CA SER A 42 7.79 -5.07 16.97
C SER A 42 8.82 -4.90 15.85
N ALA A 43 10.10 -5.18 16.12
CA ALA A 43 11.17 -5.05 15.11
C ALA A 43 11.20 -6.23 14.11
N ALA A 44 10.63 -7.38 14.47
CA ALA A 44 10.62 -8.56 13.60
C ALA A 44 9.49 -8.54 12.55
N LEU A 45 8.39 -7.81 12.79
CA LEU A 45 7.30 -7.69 11.82
C LEU A 45 7.57 -6.68 10.69
N GLY A 46 8.52 -5.76 10.87
CA GLY A 46 8.86 -4.77 9.83
C GLY A 46 9.58 -5.37 8.61
N LEU A 47 10.24 -6.52 8.77
CA LEU A 47 11.00 -7.18 7.70
C LEU A 47 10.13 -8.07 6.79
N LEU A 48 8.93 -8.46 7.24
CA LEU A 48 8.00 -9.30 6.48
C LEU A 48 6.88 -8.51 5.79
N ALA A 49 6.82 -7.19 5.98
CA ALA A 49 5.76 -6.34 5.43
C ALA A 49 6.14 -5.67 4.09
N CYS A 50 7.34 -5.90 3.57
CA CYS A 50 7.78 -5.45 2.24
C CYS A 50 7.89 -6.66 1.32
N ASP A 51 6.81 -7.40 1.13
CA ASP A 51 6.90 -8.80 0.68
C ASP A 51 7.00 -8.99 -0.84
N GLU A 52 6.82 -7.97 -1.68
CA GLU A 52 7.17 -8.08 -3.11
C GLU A 52 7.81 -6.79 -3.65
N PRO A 53 8.93 -6.88 -4.40
CA PRO A 53 9.44 -5.73 -5.12
C PRO A 53 8.40 -5.28 -6.14
N LEU A 54 8.08 -3.98 -6.16
CA LEU A 54 7.26 -3.42 -7.22
C LEU A 54 7.90 -3.75 -8.58
N GLN A 55 7.12 -4.38 -9.44
CA GLN A 55 7.46 -4.61 -10.84
C GLN A 55 6.67 -3.58 -11.64
N PRO A 56 7.22 -2.40 -11.95
CA PRO A 56 6.53 -1.47 -12.81
C PRO A 56 6.64 -1.92 -14.27
N TYR A 57 5.55 -1.82 -15.02
CA TYR A 57 5.56 -1.98 -16.47
C TYR A 57 4.84 -0.80 -17.14
N ALA A 58 5.24 -0.47 -18.36
CA ALA A 58 4.65 0.63 -19.11
C ALA A 58 3.41 0.16 -19.87
N PHE A 59 2.30 0.90 -19.74
CA PHE A 59 1.12 0.73 -20.56
C PHE A 59 1.27 1.56 -21.84
N TYR A 60 1.61 0.88 -22.94
CA TYR A 60 1.75 1.49 -24.25
C TYR A 60 0.41 1.48 -25.00
N ALA A 61 0.07 2.60 -25.61
CA ALA A 61 -1.09 2.70 -26.50
C ALA A 61 -0.88 3.76 -27.57
N GLN A 62 -1.72 3.74 -28.61
CA GLN A 62 -1.81 4.77 -29.63
C GLN A 62 -3.09 5.56 -29.39
N ARG A 63 -2.99 6.89 -29.29
CA ARG A 63 -4.17 7.75 -29.20
C ARG A 63 -4.82 7.89 -30.57
N TYR A 64 -6.14 7.72 -30.63
CA TYR A 64 -6.91 7.92 -31.85
C TYR A 64 -7.35 9.38 -32.01
N ASP A 65 -7.01 9.99 -33.14
CA ASP A 65 -7.47 11.33 -33.52
C ASP A 65 -8.77 11.23 -34.31
N ARG A 66 -9.88 11.65 -33.67
CA ARG A 66 -11.21 11.64 -34.28
C ARG A 66 -11.37 12.59 -35.47
N LEU A 67 -10.56 13.66 -35.55
CA LEU A 67 -10.63 14.63 -36.65
C LEU A 67 -9.84 14.15 -37.86
N GLY A 68 -8.69 13.52 -37.61
CA GLY A 68 -7.83 12.94 -38.64
C GLY A 68 -8.23 11.53 -39.08
N ASP A 69 -9.08 10.84 -38.31
CA ASP A 69 -9.44 9.43 -38.48
C ASP A 69 -8.19 8.53 -38.57
N CYS A 70 -7.26 8.75 -37.64
CA CYS A 70 -5.93 8.16 -37.67
C CYS A 70 -5.42 7.86 -36.26
N LEU A 71 -4.40 6.99 -36.16
CA LEU A 71 -3.70 6.73 -34.92
C LEU A 71 -2.42 7.58 -34.81
N GLY A 72 -2.23 8.20 -33.66
CA GLY A 72 -0.95 8.78 -33.28
C GLY A 72 0.11 7.69 -33.04
N PRO A 73 1.36 8.08 -32.78
CA PRO A 73 2.43 7.14 -32.47
C PRO A 73 2.13 6.36 -31.19
N SER A 74 2.73 5.16 -31.05
CA SER A 74 2.66 4.40 -29.81
C SER A 74 3.51 5.09 -28.73
N GLU A 75 2.89 5.42 -27.60
CA GLU A 75 3.51 6.13 -26.49
C GLU A 75 3.20 5.46 -25.15
N VAL A 76 4.00 5.78 -24.13
CA VAL A 76 3.73 5.38 -22.75
C VAL A 76 2.62 6.28 -22.21
N VAL A 77 1.45 5.70 -21.95
CA VAL A 77 0.30 6.43 -21.40
C VAL A 77 0.34 6.40 -19.87
N ASP A 78 0.76 5.29 -19.27
CA ASP A 78 0.92 5.15 -17.82
C ASP A 78 1.96 4.09 -17.45
N VAL A 79 2.33 4.02 -16.17
CA VAL A 79 3.18 2.98 -15.58
C VAL A 79 2.41 2.26 -14.49
N LEU A 80 2.11 0.99 -14.74
CA LEU A 80 1.32 0.14 -13.86
C LEU A 80 2.23 -0.69 -12.95
N ASN A 81 1.73 -1.03 -11.76
CA ASN A 81 2.44 -1.90 -10.83
C ASN A 81 1.87 -3.32 -10.91
N GLY A 82 2.77 -4.31 -11.00
CA GLY A 82 2.42 -5.72 -11.04
C GLY A 82 3.28 -6.47 -12.04
N PRO A 83 3.13 -7.80 -12.13
CA PRO A 83 3.78 -8.54 -13.21
C PRO A 83 3.37 -7.97 -14.57
N GLU A 84 4.32 -7.91 -15.50
CA GLU A 84 4.03 -7.53 -16.89
C GLU A 84 2.96 -8.49 -17.45
N PRO A 85 1.85 -7.96 -18.00
CA PRO A 85 0.79 -8.80 -18.53
C PRO A 85 1.23 -9.49 -19.82
N GLU A 86 0.60 -10.62 -20.12
CA GLU A 86 0.73 -11.22 -21.45
C GLU A 86 0.16 -10.26 -22.52
N PRO A 87 0.71 -10.29 -23.75
CA PRO A 87 0.17 -9.56 -24.88
C PRO A 87 -1.29 -9.92 -25.16
N CYS A 88 -2.01 -9.04 -25.84
CA CYS A 88 -3.38 -9.35 -26.24
C CYS A 88 -3.46 -10.19 -27.50
N ASP A 89 -4.33 -11.19 -27.47
CA ASP A 89 -4.70 -11.97 -28.65
C ASP A 89 -5.39 -11.10 -29.72
N THR A 90 -6.11 -10.06 -29.28
CA THR A 90 -6.79 -9.09 -30.14
C THR A 90 -6.50 -7.68 -29.67
N PRO A 91 -6.39 -6.68 -30.56
CA PRO A 91 -6.29 -5.29 -30.15
C PRO A 91 -7.43 -4.90 -29.20
N ARG A 92 -7.11 -4.11 -28.18
CA ARG A 92 -8.08 -3.57 -27.22
C ARG A 92 -8.19 -2.08 -27.43
N CYS A 93 -9.40 -1.58 -27.28
CA CYS A 93 -9.68 -0.16 -27.35
C CYS A 93 -10.30 0.31 -26.04
N TRP A 94 -9.76 1.43 -25.56
CA TRP A 94 -9.98 1.93 -24.23
C TRP A 94 -10.37 3.41 -24.29
N ARG A 95 -11.34 3.79 -23.45
CA ARG A 95 -11.67 5.18 -23.20
C ARG A 95 -11.10 5.62 -21.85
N SER A 96 -10.29 6.69 -21.85
CA SER A 96 -9.77 7.28 -20.60
C SER A 96 -10.85 8.08 -19.85
N ALA A 97 -10.56 8.46 -18.61
CA ALA A 97 -11.41 9.38 -17.85
C ALA A 97 -11.57 10.78 -18.50
N LEU A 98 -10.74 11.13 -19.48
CA LEU A 98 -10.78 12.39 -20.22
C LEU A 98 -11.55 12.28 -21.56
N ASP A 99 -12.26 11.16 -21.79
CA ASP A 99 -12.94 10.84 -23.07
C ASP A 99 -11.99 10.68 -24.28
N GLU A 100 -10.71 10.45 -24.04
CA GLU A 100 -9.75 10.12 -25.10
C GLU A 100 -9.82 8.63 -25.43
N ILE A 101 -9.64 8.28 -26.71
CA ILE A 101 -9.65 6.90 -27.19
C ILE A 101 -8.23 6.44 -27.45
N PHE A 102 -7.88 5.28 -26.90
CA PHE A 102 -6.59 4.65 -27.02
C PHE A 102 -6.74 3.22 -27.53
N VAL A 103 -5.83 2.79 -28.39
CA VAL A 103 -5.76 1.41 -28.90
C VAL A 103 -4.43 0.78 -28.51
N THR A 104 -4.45 -0.45 -28.02
CA THR A 104 -3.24 -1.20 -27.64
C THR A 104 -3.31 -2.64 -28.14
N THR A 105 -2.13 -3.20 -28.47
CA THR A 105 -1.95 -4.62 -28.79
C THR A 105 -1.03 -5.32 -27.78
N THR A 106 -0.44 -4.57 -26.84
CA THR A 106 0.64 -5.06 -25.98
C THR A 106 0.19 -5.40 -24.56
N ALA A 107 -0.91 -4.81 -24.08
CA ALA A 107 -1.41 -5.06 -22.72
C ALA A 107 -2.94 -5.08 -22.68
N CYS A 108 -3.52 -6.12 -22.08
CA CYS A 108 -4.98 -6.27 -21.98
C CYS A 108 -5.55 -5.73 -20.67
N VAL A 109 -4.67 -5.21 -19.82
CA VAL A 109 -5.02 -4.55 -18.58
C VAL A 109 -4.58 -3.10 -18.75
N ALA A 110 -5.56 -2.21 -18.71
CA ALA A 110 -5.35 -0.76 -18.76
C ALA A 110 -5.29 -0.16 -17.34
N PRO A 111 -4.88 1.11 -17.21
CA PRO A 111 -5.00 1.84 -15.95
C PRO A 111 -6.44 1.84 -15.41
N PRO A 112 -6.63 1.97 -14.09
CA PRO A 112 -7.94 1.78 -13.44
C PRO A 112 -9.00 2.80 -13.83
N ASP A 113 -8.61 3.91 -14.46
CA ASP A 113 -9.47 4.97 -14.96
C ASP A 113 -9.84 4.81 -16.45
N PHE A 114 -9.44 3.70 -17.07
CA PHE A 114 -9.78 3.35 -18.45
C PHE A 114 -10.97 2.39 -18.46
N VAL A 115 -11.85 2.57 -19.43
CA VAL A 115 -13.00 1.69 -19.70
C VAL A 115 -12.74 0.94 -20.99
N ASP A 116 -12.89 -0.38 -20.96
CA ASP A 116 -12.83 -1.22 -22.16
C ASP A 116 -14.10 -0.99 -22.99
N GLU A 117 -13.94 -0.53 -24.22
CA GLU A 117 -15.04 -0.35 -25.18
C GLU A 117 -14.82 -1.21 -26.43
N THR A 118 -13.94 -2.22 -26.37
CA THR A 118 -13.59 -3.07 -27.53
C THR A 118 -14.82 -3.70 -28.19
N ASP A 119 -15.82 -4.07 -27.39
CA ASP A 119 -17.04 -4.74 -27.85
C ASP A 119 -18.25 -3.79 -27.96
N ASP A 120 -18.02 -2.48 -27.96
CA ASP A 120 -19.07 -1.47 -28.13
C ASP A 120 -19.77 -1.57 -29.51
N PRO A 121 -20.99 -1.01 -29.66
CA PRO A 121 -21.74 -1.10 -30.92
C PRO A 121 -20.95 -0.54 -32.11
N ALA A 122 -21.26 -1.02 -33.31
CA ALA A 122 -20.59 -0.68 -34.59
C ALA A 122 -20.49 0.84 -34.90
N SER A 123 -21.28 1.68 -34.23
CA SER A 123 -21.24 3.14 -34.36
C SER A 123 -20.32 3.84 -33.35
N SER A 124 -19.60 3.10 -32.51
CA SER A 124 -18.72 3.67 -31.50
C SER A 124 -17.43 4.21 -32.12
N VAL A 125 -16.83 5.20 -31.46
CA VAL A 125 -15.51 5.72 -31.86
C VAL A 125 -14.45 4.62 -31.78
N CYS A 126 -14.65 3.67 -30.88
CA CYS A 126 -13.76 2.56 -30.66
C CYS A 126 -13.65 1.64 -31.90
N VAL A 127 -14.77 1.42 -32.60
CA VAL A 127 -14.78 0.68 -33.87
C VAL A 127 -13.97 1.40 -34.95
N SER A 128 -14.10 2.73 -35.07
CA SER A 128 -13.27 3.52 -35.99
C SER A 128 -11.79 3.48 -35.63
N ALA A 129 -11.46 3.55 -34.34
CA ALA A 129 -10.07 3.46 -33.88
C ALA A 129 -9.43 2.09 -34.16
N LEU A 130 -10.18 1.01 -33.97
CA LEU A 130 -9.75 -0.35 -34.30
C LEU A 130 -9.63 -0.55 -35.83
N GLN A 131 -10.53 0.04 -36.61
CA GLN A 131 -10.44 0.03 -38.07
C GLN A 131 -9.19 0.78 -38.56
N ALA A 132 -8.90 1.95 -38.00
CA ALA A 132 -7.67 2.70 -38.33
C ALA A 132 -6.40 1.91 -38.02
N LEU A 133 -6.40 1.08 -36.96
CA LEU A 133 -5.32 0.14 -36.67
C LEU A 133 -5.19 -0.93 -37.76
N ASP A 134 -6.30 -1.56 -38.14
CA ASP A 134 -6.33 -2.62 -39.17
C ASP A 134 -5.85 -2.09 -40.54
N ASP A 135 -6.27 -0.88 -40.89
CA ASP A 135 -5.90 -0.19 -42.14
C ASP A 135 -4.48 0.41 -42.09
N GLY A 136 -3.84 0.47 -40.92
CA GLY A 136 -2.52 1.06 -40.74
C GLY A 136 -2.46 2.58 -40.95
N VAL A 137 -3.55 3.29 -40.63
CA VAL A 137 -3.66 4.75 -40.81
C VAL A 137 -3.02 5.50 -39.64
N SER A 138 -1.96 6.26 -39.92
CA SER A 138 -1.23 7.05 -38.92
C SER A 138 -1.35 8.56 -39.18
N CYS A 139 -1.39 9.36 -38.11
CA CYS A 139 -1.50 10.81 -38.19
C CYS A 139 -0.21 11.53 -38.59
N ASP A 140 0.93 10.83 -38.64
CA ASP A 140 2.23 11.38 -39.03
C ASP A 140 2.50 11.31 -40.55
N GLY A 141 1.49 10.91 -41.34
CA GLY A 141 1.55 10.69 -42.80
C GLY A 141 1.44 11.94 -43.67
#